data_AF-A0A553K116-F1
#
_entry.id   AF-A0A553K116-F1
#
_cell.length_a   1.000
_cell.length_b   1.000
_cell.length_c   1.000
_cell.angle_alpha   90.00
_cell.angle_beta   90.00
_cell.angle_gamma   90.00
#
_symmetry.space_group_name_H-M   'P 1'
#
loop_
_entity.id
_entity.type
_entity.pdbx_description
1 polymer ?
#
loop_
_entity_poly.entity_id
_entity_poly.type
_entity_poly.pdbx_seq_one_letter_code
_entity_poly.pdbx_strand_id
1 'polypeptide(L)'
;MRLVPTAPGFWMTVLGVCIAALSPLLGFLIGTMSGRPDGEVILDPLYWGLFGGVVIGGIGVLLAVLGGVRLWRGRRAAEADAAAETAA
;
A
#
# COMPACT_ATOMS: atom_id res chain seq x y z
N MET A 1 26.56 2.45 -16.78
CA MET A 1 25.14 2.69 -16.44
C MET A 1 25.09 3.54 -15.17
N ARG A 2 24.45 4.71 -15.18
CA ARG A 2 24.34 5.60 -14.00
C ARG A 2 23.04 5.26 -13.27
N LEU A 3 23.13 4.68 -12.08
CA LEU A 3 21.95 4.39 -11.25
C LEU A 3 21.50 5.70 -10.60
N VAL A 4 20.41 6.28 -11.10
CA VAL A 4 19.78 7.44 -10.47
C VAL A 4 19.03 6.93 -9.24
N PRO A 5 19.29 7.47 -8.03
CA PRO A 5 18.56 7.06 -6.83
C PRO A 5 17.06 7.25 -7.02
N THR A 6 16.26 6.23 -6.68
CA THR A 6 14.80 6.36 -6.70
C THR A 6 14.36 7.35 -5.64
N ALA A 7 13.39 8.20 -5.98
CA ALA A 7 12.96 9.28 -5.10
C ALA A 7 12.45 8.74 -3.75
N PRO A 8 12.82 9.39 -2.62
CA PRO A 8 12.44 8.94 -1.29
C PRO A 8 10.90 8.93 -1.15
N GLY A 9 10.33 7.76 -0.87
CA GLY A 9 8.88 7.54 -0.78
C GLY A 9 8.29 6.74 -1.94
N PHE A 10 8.99 6.58 -3.07
CA PHE A 10 8.50 5.81 -4.22
C PHE A 10 8.17 4.36 -3.87
N TRP A 11 9.13 3.62 -3.31
CA TRP A 11 8.95 2.21 -2.95
C TRP A 11 7.86 1.98 -1.91
N MET A 12 7.76 2.89 -0.94
CA MET A 12 6.72 2.85 0.09
C MET A 12 5.33 3.06 -0.52
N THR A 13 5.23 3.93 -1.54
CA THR A 13 4.00 4.16 -2.29
C THR A 13 3.61 2.92 -3.10
N VAL A 14 4.53 2.40 -3.89
CA VAL A 14 4.30 1.24 -4.79
C VAL A 14 3.94 0.00 -3.99
N LEU A 15 4.74 -0.34 -2.98
CA LEU A 15 4.47 -1.51 -2.13
C LEU A 15 3.16 -1.33 -1.34
N GLY A 16 2.89 -0.12 -0.84
CA GLY A 16 1.62 0.19 -0.18
C GLY A 16 0.42 -0.06 -1.08
N VAL A 17 0.46 0.40 -2.34
CA VAL A 17 -0.60 0.17 -3.33
C VAL A 17 -0.75 -1.31 -3.65
N CYS A 18 0.36 -2.03 -3.85
CA CYS A 18 0.33 -3.47 -4.09
C CYS A 18 -0.32 -4.22 -2.92
N ILE A 19 0.05 -3.90 -1.68
CA ILE A 19 -0.53 -4.52 -0.48
C ILE A 19 -2.03 -4.16 -0.36
N ALA A 20 -2.38 -2.90 -0.57
CA ALA A 20 -3.75 -2.42 -0.50
C ALA A 20 -4.69 -3.13 -1.48
N ALA A 21 -4.21 -3.39 -2.71
CA ALA A 21 -5.00 -4.05 -3.74
C ALA A 21 -5.01 -5.57 -3.59
N LEU A 22 -3.86 -6.19 -3.34
CA LEU A 22 -3.73 -7.65 -3.36
C LEU A 22 -4.20 -8.30 -2.06
N SER A 23 -4.05 -7.64 -0.91
CA SER A 23 -4.35 -8.28 0.37
C SER A 23 -5.82 -8.64 0.56
N PRO A 24 -6.81 -7.77 0.22
CA PRO A 24 -8.22 -8.14 0.27
C PRO A 24 -8.57 -9.28 -0.67
N LEU A 25 -8.00 -9.28 -1.88
CA LEU A 25 -8.21 -10.33 -2.88
C LEU A 25 -7.65 -11.69 -2.41
N LEU A 26 -6.46 -11.69 -1.81
CA LEU A 26 -5.84 -12.89 -1.26
C LEU A 26 -6.61 -13.39 -0.04
N GLY A 27 -7.04 -12.49 0.85
CA GLY A 27 -7.85 -12.83 2.01
C GLY A 27 -9.18 -13.46 1.60
N PHE A 28 -9.86 -12.87 0.62
CA PHE A 28 -11.06 -13.44 0.01
C PHE A 28 -10.79 -14.83 -0.58
N LEU A 29 -9.74 -14.96 -1.41
CA LEU A 29 -9.40 -16.22 -2.06
C LEU A 29 -9.15 -17.34 -1.05
N ILE A 30 -8.34 -17.08 -0.03
CA ILE A 30 -8.06 -18.03 1.06
C ILE A 30 -9.36 -18.41 1.77
N GLY A 31 -10.19 -17.42 2.10
CA GLY A 31 -11.48 -17.65 2.76
C GLY A 31 -12.44 -18.51 1.92
N THR A 32 -12.43 -18.38 0.59
CA THR A 32 -13.22 -19.24 -0.30
C THR A 32 -12.65 -20.66 -0.40
N MET A 33 -11.33 -20.82 -0.40
CA MET A 33 -10.66 -22.12 -0.49
C MET A 33 -10.82 -22.96 0.78
N SER A 34 -11.04 -22.32 1.94
CA SER A 34 -11.20 -23.03 3.22
C SER A 34 -12.46 -23.89 3.33
N GLY A 35 -13.40 -23.81 2.38
CA GLY A 35 -14.62 -24.62 2.37
C GLY A 35 -15.65 -24.20 3.42
N ARG A 36 -16.84 -24.81 3.37
CA ARG A 36 -17.94 -24.53 4.30
C ARG A 36 -17.79 -25.42 5.54
N PRO A 37 -17.79 -24.87 6.77
CA PRO A 37 -17.64 -25.69 7.96
C PRO A 37 -18.89 -26.54 8.20
N ASP A 38 -18.70 -27.81 8.61
CA ASP A 38 -19.78 -28.76 8.91
C ASP A 38 -20.45 -28.52 10.29
N GLY A 39 -20.32 -27.31 10.87
CA GLY A 39 -20.85 -26.98 12.19
C GLY A 39 -21.23 -25.50 12.36
N GLU A 40 -21.79 -25.14 13.52
CA GLU A 40 -22.09 -23.74 13.87
C GLU A 40 -20.79 -22.96 14.12
N VAL A 41 -20.30 -22.29 13.09
CA VAL A 41 -19.29 -21.24 13.20
C VAL A 41 -19.97 -19.89 13.34
N ILE A 42 -19.44 -19.06 14.25
CA ILE A 42 -19.93 -17.70 14.53
C ILE A 42 -19.83 -16.81 13.26
N LEU A 43 -18.82 -17.02 12.42
CA LEU A 43 -18.60 -16.29 11.17
C LEU A 43 -18.03 -17.22 10.11
N ASP A 44 -18.48 -17.06 8.86
CA ASP A 44 -17.98 -17.84 7.73
C ASP A 44 -16.47 -17.62 7.53
N PRO A 45 -15.71 -18.66 7.14
CA PRO A 45 -14.28 -18.55 6.81
C PRO A 45 -13.99 -17.48 5.75
N LEU A 46 -14.93 -17.29 4.83
CA LEU A 46 -14.91 -16.22 3.83
C LEU A 46 -14.83 -14.83 4.48
N TYR A 47 -15.67 -14.59 5.50
CA TYR A 47 -15.72 -13.32 6.20
C TYR A 47 -14.41 -13.07 6.94
N TRP A 48 -13.88 -14.08 7.65
CA TRP A 48 -12.59 -13.96 8.34
C TRP A 48 -11.43 -13.69 7.38
N GLY A 49 -11.38 -14.41 6.26
CA GLY A 49 -10.36 -14.21 5.23
C GLY A 49 -10.42 -12.80 4.64
N LEU A 50 -11.59 -12.34 4.23
CA LEU A 50 -11.78 -10.99 3.69
C LEU A 50 -11.46 -9.92 4.74
N PHE A 51 -11.93 -10.08 5.98
CA PHE A 51 -11.67 -9.13 7.05
C PHE A 51 -10.17 -8.97 7.32
N GLY A 52 -9.44 -10.09 7.45
CA GLY A 52 -7.98 -10.05 7.59
C GLY A 52 -7.30 -9.37 6.41
N GLY A 53 -7.72 -9.69 5.18
CA GLY A 53 -7.20 -9.06 3.96
C GLY A 53 -7.48 -7.56 3.88
N VAL A 54 -8.64 -7.09 4.33
CA VAL A 54 -8.99 -5.67 4.38
C VAL A 54 -8.19 -4.92 5.44
N VAL A 55 -7.98 -5.51 6.62
CA VAL A 55 -7.16 -4.90 7.68
C VAL A 55 -5.72 -4.70 7.20
N ILE A 56 -5.12 -5.74 6.60
CA ILE A 56 -3.78 -5.66 6.03
C ILE A 56 -3.74 -4.70 4.83
N GLY A 57 -4.76 -4.74 3.97
CA GLY A 57 -4.91 -3.80 2.85
C GLY A 57 -4.98 -2.34 3.32
N GLY A 58 -5.67 -2.06 4.43
CA GLY A 58 -5.72 -0.74 5.07
C GLY A 58 -4.35 -0.25 5.52
N ILE A 59 -3.51 -1.12 6.07
CA ILE A 59 -2.10 -0.80 6.37
C ILE A 59 -1.35 -0.45 5.07
N GLY A 60 -1.60 -1.20 3.99
CA GLY A 60 -1.08 -0.88 2.65
C GLY A 60 -1.47 0.53 2.19
N VAL A 61 -2.72 0.95 2.40
CA VAL A 61 -3.19 2.31 2.09
C VAL A 61 -2.43 3.36 2.91
N LEU A 62 -2.24 3.13 4.22
CA LEU A 62 -1.48 4.05 5.06
C LEU A 62 -0.03 4.20 4.55
N LEU A 63 0.61 3.08 4.19
CA LEU A 63 1.95 3.10 3.59
C LEU A 63 1.97 3.85 2.25
N ALA A 64 0.95 3.63 1.41
CA ALA A 64 0.82 4.30 0.13
C ALA A 64 0.71 5.81 0.28
N VAL A 65 -0.13 6.27 1.20
CA VAL A 65 -0.35 7.69 1.49
C VAL A 65 0.91 8.32 2.08
N LEU A 66 1.53 7.69 3.08
CA LEU A 66 2.77 8.20 3.68
C LEU A 66 3.92 8.28 2.66
N GLY A 67 4.06 7.27 1.81
CA GLY A 67 5.02 7.25 0.70
C GLY A 67 4.76 8.37 -0.30
N GLY A 68 3.50 8.57 -0.69
CA GLY A 68 3.09 9.62 -1.63
C GLY A 68 3.30 11.02 -1.06
N VAL A 69 2.99 11.24 0.21
CA VAL A 69 3.26 12.50 0.91
C VAL A 69 4.77 12.78 0.96
N ARG A 70 5.58 11.76 1.24
CA ARG A 70 7.04 11.91 1.26
C ARG A 70 7.61 12.24 -0.13
N LEU A 71 7.06 11.62 -1.17
CA LEU A 71 7.42 11.90 -2.57
C LEU A 71 7.05 13.34 -2.97
N TRP A 72 5.85 13.79 -2.60
CA TRP A 72 5.38 15.14 -2.90
C TRP A 72 6.22 16.22 -2.19
N ARG A 73 6.56 15.99 -0.92
CA ARG A 73 7.43 16.91 -0.16
C ARG A 73 8.85 16.96 -0.75
N GLY A 74 9.41 15.82 -1.15
CA GLY A 74 10.72 15.76 -1.79
C GLY A 74 10.78 16.52 -3.12
N ARG A 75 9.73 16.42 -3.95
CA ARG A 75 9.65 17.18 -5.21
C ARG A 75 9.54 18.68 -4.99
N ARG A 76 8.71 19.12 -4.03
CA ARG A 76 8.56 20.55 -3.71
C ARG A 76 9.84 21.20 -3.21
N ALA A 77 10.65 20.49 -2.42
CA ALA A 77 11.95 20.99 -1.98
C ALA A 77 12.89 21.21 -3.17
N ALA A 78 12.99 20.23 -4.08
CA ALA A 78 13.82 20.34 -5.27
C ALA A 78 13.37 21.49 -6.22
N GLU A 79 12.05 21.71 -6.35
CA GLU A 79 11.51 22.82 -7.13
C GLU A 79 11.85 24.20 -6.51
N ALA A 80 11.83 24.31 -5.18
CA ALA A 80 12.18 25.54 -4.48
C ALA A 80 13.68 25.89 -4.61
N ASP A 81 14.55 24.88 -4.51
CA ASP A 81 16.00 25.06 -4.67
C ASP A 81 16.35 25.52 -6.10
N ALA A 82 15.72 24.94 -7.13
CA ALA A 82 15.93 25.33 -8.52
C ALA A 82 15.42 26.76 -8.82
N ALA A 83 14.32 27.18 -8.18
CA ALA A 83 13.83 28.55 -8.29
C ALA A 83 14.76 29.57 -7.60
N ALA A 84 15.43 29.18 -6.51
CA ALA A 84 16.42 30.03 -5.84
C ALA A 84 17.71 30.17 -6.66
N GLU A 85 18.17 29.10 -7.32
CA GLU A 85 19.36 29.13 -8.18
C GLU A 85 19.15 29.96 -9.46
N THR A 86 17.94 29.96 -10.03
CA THR A 86 17.61 30.79 -11.21
C THR A 86 17.36 32.26 -10.88
N ALA A 87 17.16 32.61 -9.60
CA ALA A 87 16.99 33.97 -9.12
C ALA A 87 18.29 34.62 -8.60
N ALA A 88 19.38 33.85 -8.52
CA ALA A 88 20.72 34.28 -8.11
C ALA A 88 21.62 34.59 -9.31
#